data_AF-A0A345ZV81-F1
#
_entry.id   AF-A0A345ZV81-F1
#
_cell.length_a   1.000
_cell.length_b   1.000
_cell.length_c   1.000
_cell.angle_alpha   90.00
_cell.angle_beta   90.00
_cell.angle_gamma   90.00
#
_symmetry.space_group_name_H-M   'P 1'
#
loop_
_entity.id
_entity.type
_entity.pdbx_description
1 polymer ?
#
loop_
_entity_poly.entity_id
_entity_poly.type
_entity_poly.pdbx_seq_one_letter_code
_entity_poly.pdbx_strand_id
1 'polypeptide(L)'
;MFFLLRVAFWLGIVCVLLPSLGSKSDAPETQIDPVQAVTLASAAVSDARGFCDRQPDACVVGGKVAVAIGHKAEAGARTLFEFISSKLSQQPQPAEKAAMKPQPGQGTLTEADMAPAWHAPVPLPPRREARAGRPSA
;
A
#
# COMPACT_ATOMS: atom_id res chain seq x y z
N MET A 1 -6.71 2.78 28.90
CA MET A 1 -7.39 2.90 27.59
C MET A 1 -6.89 1.94 26.50
N PHE A 2 -5.70 1.32 26.62
CA PHE A 2 -5.18 0.33 25.64
C PHE A 2 -5.90 -1.04 25.63
N PHE A 3 -6.87 -1.25 26.52
CA PHE A 3 -7.61 -2.51 26.61
C PHE A 3 -8.48 -2.75 25.37
N LEU A 4 -9.23 -1.74 24.93
CA LEU A 4 -10.08 -1.84 23.74
C LEU A 4 -9.26 -2.06 22.47
N LEU A 5 -8.13 -1.37 22.33
CA LEU A 5 -7.22 -1.57 21.20
C LEU A 5 -6.61 -2.97 21.19
N ARG A 6 -6.22 -3.50 22.36
CA ARG A 6 -5.74 -4.87 22.48
C ARG A 6 -6.84 -5.86 22.13
N VAL A 7 -8.05 -5.72 22.68
CA VAL A 7 -9.17 -6.63 22.41
C VAL A 7 -9.57 -6.59 20.93
N ALA A 8 -9.69 -5.40 20.32
CA ALA A 8 -10.01 -5.27 18.90
C ALA A 8 -8.91 -5.85 18.00
N PHE A 9 -7.64 -5.63 18.35
CA PHE A 9 -6.50 -6.22 17.65
C PHE A 9 -6.47 -7.75 17.76
N TRP A 10 -6.66 -8.29 18.96
CA TRP A 10 -6.72 -9.73 19.21
C TRP A 10 -7.92 -10.38 18.53
N LEU A 11 -9.10 -9.74 18.55
CA LEU A 11 -10.27 -10.21 17.81
C LEU A 11 -10.04 -10.17 16.30
N GLY A 12 -9.44 -9.10 15.78
CA GLY A 12 -9.09 -9.01 14.36
C GLY A 12 -8.11 -10.11 13.93
N ILE A 13 -7.06 -10.35 14.71
CA ILE A 13 -6.10 -11.45 14.49
C ILE A 13 -6.81 -12.81 14.52
N VAL A 14 -7.66 -13.05 15.52
CA VAL A 14 -8.42 -14.30 15.63
C VAL A 14 -9.36 -14.48 14.43
N CYS A 15 -10.05 -13.43 13.98
CA CYS A 15 -10.92 -13.49 12.79
C CYS A 15 -10.15 -13.73 11.49
N VAL A 16 -8.90 -13.27 11.37
CA VAL A 16 -8.04 -13.55 10.21
C VAL A 16 -7.44 -14.95 10.28
N LEU A 17 -7.05 -15.40 11.48
CA LEU A 17 -6.47 -16.73 11.70
C LEU A 17 -7.49 -17.85 11.71
N LEU A 18 -8.76 -17.58 12.01
CA LEU A 18 -9.85 -18.46 11.67
C LEU A 18 -10.00 -18.33 10.15
N PRO A 19 -9.49 -19.29 9.35
CA PRO A 19 -10.03 -19.38 7.99
C PRO A 19 -11.52 -19.54 8.19
N SER A 20 -12.36 -18.89 7.38
CA SER A 20 -13.79 -19.16 7.38
C SER A 20 -13.99 -20.68 7.22
N LEU A 21 -14.11 -21.39 8.35
CA LEU A 21 -14.47 -22.79 8.42
C LEU A 21 -15.97 -22.78 8.13
N GLY A 22 -16.29 -22.66 6.84
CA GLY A 22 -17.64 -22.78 6.33
C GLY A 22 -18.50 -21.53 6.50
N SER A 23 -18.25 -20.51 5.70
CA SER A 23 -19.36 -19.75 5.11
C SER A 23 -19.52 -20.16 3.64
N LYS A 24 -19.67 -21.46 3.41
CA LYS A 24 -20.61 -21.93 2.40
C LYS A 24 -21.98 -21.85 3.07
N SER A 25 -22.42 -20.63 3.36
CA SER A 25 -23.81 -20.40 3.71
C SER A 25 -24.56 -20.51 2.40
N ASP A 26 -25.15 -21.68 2.16
CA ASP A 26 -26.36 -21.83 1.33
C ASP A 26 -27.53 -21.06 2.00
N ALA A 27 -27.31 -19.77 2.22
CA ALA A 27 -28.29 -18.79 2.62
C ALA A 27 -28.17 -17.65 1.60
N PRO A 28 -29.22 -17.31 0.85
CA PRO A 28 -29.18 -16.32 -0.24
C PRO A 28 -28.86 -14.87 0.20
N GLU A 29 -28.49 -14.65 1.46
CA GLU A 29 -28.36 -13.34 2.11
C GLU A 29 -26.91 -12.94 2.45
N THR A 30 -25.90 -13.75 2.12
CA THR A 30 -24.47 -13.40 2.38
C THR A 30 -23.75 -12.91 1.13
N GLN A 31 -24.51 -12.46 0.12
CA GLN A 31 -24.00 -11.75 -1.04
C GLN A 31 -23.92 -10.27 -0.64
N ILE A 32 -22.97 -9.89 0.23
CA ILE A 32 -22.70 -8.47 0.44
C ILE A 32 -22.12 -7.95 -0.86
N ASP A 33 -22.96 -7.30 -1.64
CA ASP A 33 -22.57 -6.64 -2.87
C ASP A 33 -21.52 -5.57 -2.54
N PRO A 34 -20.43 -5.42 -3.31
CA PRO A 34 -19.42 -4.39 -3.09
C PRO A 34 -20.03 -2.99 -2.96
N VAL A 35 -21.14 -2.70 -3.65
CA VAL A 35 -21.88 -1.44 -3.54
C VAL A 35 -22.56 -1.32 -2.17
N GLN A 36 -23.11 -2.41 -1.63
CA GLN A 36 -23.71 -2.43 -0.30
C GLN A 36 -22.64 -2.24 0.80
N ALA A 37 -21.47 -2.87 0.65
CA ALA A 37 -20.34 -2.66 1.56
C ALA A 37 -19.86 -1.20 1.57
N VAL A 38 -19.73 -0.58 0.40
CA VAL A 38 -19.36 0.85 0.27
C VAL A 38 -20.42 1.76 0.89
N THR A 39 -21.70 1.40 0.75
CA THR A 39 -22.81 2.16 1.35
C THR A 39 -22.77 2.10 2.87
N LEU A 40 -22.53 0.91 3.45
CA LEU A 40 -22.37 0.74 4.90
C LEU A 40 -21.14 1.46 5.45
N ALA A 41 -20.01 1.39 4.73
CA ALA A 41 -18.80 2.14 5.09
C ALA A 41 -19.05 3.65 5.06
N SER A 42 -19.78 4.15 4.06
CA SER A 42 -20.15 5.55 3.94
C SER A 42 -21.06 6.01 5.07
N ALA A 43 -21.98 5.15 5.52
CA ALA A 43 -22.81 5.40 6.70
C ALA A 43 -21.96 5.54 7.98
N ALA A 44 -20.96 4.67 8.17
CA ALA A 44 -20.03 4.77 9.30
C ALA A 44 -19.19 6.06 9.25
N VAL A 45 -18.76 6.48 8.05
CA VAL A 45 -18.07 7.77 7.86
C VAL A 45 -18.99 8.94 8.20
N SER A 46 -20.29 8.85 7.89
CA SER A 46 -21.26 9.88 8.29
C SER A 46 -21.39 9.99 9.81
N ASP A 47 -21.36 8.87 10.54
CA ASP A 47 -21.37 8.88 12.00
C ASP A 47 -20.08 9.48 12.58
N ALA A 48 -18.92 9.13 12.00
CA ALA A 48 -17.64 9.71 12.36
C ALA A 48 -17.59 11.24 12.18
N ARG A 49 -18.29 11.78 11.16
CA ARG A 49 -18.43 13.24 11.00
C ARG A 49 -19.21 13.88 12.15
N GLY A 50 -20.23 13.21 12.69
CA GLY A 50 -20.94 13.67 13.88
C GLY A 50 -20.05 13.75 15.13
N PHE A 51 -19.00 12.92 15.24
CA PHE A 51 -17.98 13.05 16.27
C PHE A 51 -17.09 14.28 16.07
N CYS A 52 -16.78 14.64 14.82
CA CYS A 52 -15.99 15.83 14.50
C CYS A 52 -16.68 17.14 14.92
N ASP A 53 -18.02 17.22 14.81
CA ASP A 53 -18.78 18.37 15.30
C ASP A 53 -18.72 18.52 16.83
N ARG A 54 -18.59 17.40 17.56
CA ARG A 54 -18.53 17.39 19.04
C ARG A 54 -17.13 17.60 19.60
N GLN A 55 -16.10 17.18 18.87
CA GLN A 55 -14.68 17.26 19.27
C GLN A 55 -13.80 17.63 18.06
N PRO A 56 -13.69 18.92 17.71
CA PRO A 56 -12.99 19.36 16.49
C PRO A 56 -11.48 19.07 16.53
N ASP A 57 -10.83 19.19 17.70
CA ASP A 57 -9.38 18.93 17.84
C ASP A 57 -9.01 17.48 17.50
N ALA A 58 -9.84 16.52 17.91
CA ALA A 58 -9.64 15.10 17.60
C ALA A 58 -9.73 14.85 16.08
N CYS A 59 -10.64 15.54 15.38
CA CYS A 59 -10.79 15.43 13.94
C CYS A 59 -9.60 16.03 13.18
N VAL A 60 -9.06 17.18 13.62
CA VAL A 60 -7.90 17.82 13.00
C VAL A 60 -6.63 16.97 13.17
N VAL A 61 -6.39 16.45 14.36
CA VAL A 61 -5.23 15.56 14.61
C VAL A 61 -5.42 14.22 13.91
N GLY A 62 -6.63 13.64 13.99
CA GLY A 62 -6.97 12.38 13.33
C GLY A 62 -6.84 12.45 11.80
N GLY A 63 -7.29 13.54 11.17
CA GLY A 63 -7.16 13.75 9.73
C GLY A 63 -5.71 13.78 9.25
N LYS A 64 -4.81 14.45 10.00
CA LYS A 64 -3.37 14.46 9.69
C LYS A 64 -2.77 13.05 9.71
N VAL A 65 -3.15 12.25 10.71
CA VAL A 65 -2.71 10.86 10.83
C VAL A 65 -3.31 10.00 9.72
N ALA A 66 -4.58 10.17 9.40
CA ALA A 66 -5.27 9.44 8.34
C ALA A 66 -4.61 9.65 6.97
N VAL A 67 -4.23 10.88 6.64
CA VAL A 67 -3.49 11.19 5.39
C VAL A 67 -2.13 10.51 5.36
N ALA A 68 -1.37 10.56 6.46
CA ALA A 68 -0.07 9.91 6.54
C ALA A 68 -0.15 8.39 6.41
N ILE A 69 -1.20 7.76 6.97
CA ILE A 69 -1.47 6.34 6.80
C ILE A 69 -1.95 6.04 5.37
N GLY A 70 -2.77 6.89 4.77
CA GLY A 70 -3.29 6.75 3.41
C GLY A 70 -2.16 6.63 2.38
N HIS A 71 -1.17 7.51 2.42
CA HIS A 71 0.00 7.42 1.54
C HIS A 71 0.76 6.10 1.68
N LYS A 72 0.88 5.57 2.91
CA LYS A 72 1.52 4.27 3.15
C LYS A 72 0.64 3.11 2.65
N ALA A 73 -0.67 3.21 2.83
CA ALA A 73 -1.63 2.22 2.37
C ALA A 73 -1.65 2.13 0.84
N GLU A 74 -1.59 3.25 0.12
CA GLU A 74 -1.51 3.28 -1.34
C GLU A 74 -0.23 2.60 -1.86
N ALA A 75 0.92 2.93 -1.27
CA ALA A 75 2.19 2.29 -1.61
C ALA A 75 2.14 0.78 -1.33
N GLY A 76 1.62 0.38 -0.16
CA GLY A 76 1.46 -1.03 0.21
C GLY A 76 0.49 -1.79 -0.69
N ALA A 77 -0.62 -1.15 -1.11
CA ALA A 77 -1.60 -1.75 -2.01
C ALA A 77 -0.99 -2.02 -3.39
N ARG A 78 -0.19 -1.10 -3.92
CA ARG A 78 0.54 -1.30 -5.20
C ARG A 78 1.52 -2.46 -5.10
N THR A 79 2.35 -2.47 -4.06
CA THR A 79 3.32 -3.55 -3.83
C THR A 79 2.63 -4.91 -3.71
N LEU A 80 1.54 -5.00 -2.93
CA LEU A 80 0.80 -6.25 -2.77
C LEU A 80 0.16 -6.70 -4.10
N PHE A 81 -0.39 -5.78 -4.87
CA PHE A 81 -0.98 -6.07 -6.17
C PHE A 81 0.05 -6.61 -7.16
N GLU A 82 1.25 -6.00 -7.21
CA GLU A 82 2.36 -6.49 -8.04
C GLU A 82 2.82 -7.89 -7.61
N PHE A 83 2.94 -8.15 -6.31
CA PHE A 83 3.29 -9.47 -5.79
C PHE A 83 2.25 -10.54 -6.18
N ILE A 84 0.95 -10.26 -5.99
CA ILE A 84 -0.12 -11.19 -6.34
C ILE A 84 -0.16 -11.40 -7.85
N SER A 85 -0.11 -10.33 -8.65
CA SER A 85 -0.12 -10.39 -10.11
C SER A 85 1.07 -11.22 -10.64
N SER A 86 2.27 -11.03 -10.10
CA SER A 86 3.47 -11.81 -10.48
C SER A 86 3.34 -13.29 -10.13
N LYS A 87 2.80 -13.63 -8.95
CA LYS A 87 2.58 -15.03 -8.54
C LYS A 87 1.50 -15.73 -9.37
N LEU A 88 0.40 -15.03 -9.70
CA LEU A 88 -0.63 -15.56 -10.59
C LEU A 88 -0.09 -15.77 -12.01
N SER A 89 0.86 -14.94 -12.45
CA SER A 89 1.50 -15.07 -13.77
C SER A 89 2.50 -16.24 -13.85
N GLN A 90 3.05 -16.68 -12.71
CA GLN A 90 4.00 -17.80 -12.62
C GLN A 90 3.33 -19.17 -12.40
N GLN A 91 2.05 -19.21 -12.06
CA GLN A 91 1.31 -20.46 -11.89
C GLN A 91 0.72 -20.89 -13.26
N PRO A 92 1.00 -22.10 -13.77
CA PRO A 92 0.27 -22.63 -14.91
C PRO A 92 -1.19 -22.82 -14.50
N GLN A 93 -2.07 -21.96 -15.00
CA GLN A 93 -3.50 -22.09 -14.76
C GLN A 93 -4.04 -23.34 -15.47
N PRO A 94 -4.88 -24.17 -14.82
CA PRO A 94 -5.86 -24.96 -15.56
C PRO A 94 -6.76 -23.97 -16.31
N ALA A 95 -6.84 -24.15 -17.63
CA ALA A 95 -7.45 -23.20 -18.54
C ALA A 95 -8.89 -22.80 -18.15
N GLU A 96 -9.11 -21.51 -17.93
CA GLU A 96 -10.39 -20.88 -18.29
C GLU A 96 -10.12 -19.62 -19.11
N LYS A 97 -10.73 -19.59 -20.29
CA LYS A 97 -10.45 -18.66 -21.40
C LYS A 97 -10.97 -17.26 -21.10
N ALA A 98 -10.08 -16.27 -21.14
CA ALA A 98 -10.37 -14.96 -21.74
C ALA A 98 -9.06 -14.37 -22.28
N ALA A 99 -8.95 -14.31 -23.61
CA ALA A 99 -7.77 -13.86 -24.30
C ALA A 99 -7.59 -12.34 -24.18
N MET A 100 -6.49 -11.92 -23.57
CA MET A 100 -5.84 -10.65 -23.90
C MET A 100 -4.34 -10.94 -24.04
N LYS A 101 -3.85 -10.95 -25.28
CA LYS A 101 -2.42 -11.14 -25.58
C LYS A 101 -1.63 -9.95 -25.00
N PRO A 102 -0.55 -10.17 -24.24
CA PRO A 102 0.43 -9.12 -24.00
C PRO A 102 1.28 -8.97 -25.25
N GLN A 103 1.27 -7.77 -25.82
CA GLN A 103 2.20 -7.35 -26.85
C GLN A 103 3.59 -7.21 -26.20
N PRO A 104 4.66 -7.84 -26.70
CA PRO A 104 6.00 -7.62 -26.18
C PRO A 104 6.43 -6.20 -26.54
N GLY A 105 6.49 -5.33 -25.54
CA GLY A 105 7.13 -4.03 -25.65
C GLY A 105 8.61 -4.23 -25.98
N GLN A 106 9.08 -3.45 -26.96
CA GLN A 106 10.44 -3.46 -27.54
C GLN A 106 11.51 -2.93 -26.57
N GLY A 107 11.60 -3.50 -25.36
CA GLY A 107 12.61 -3.15 -24.38
C GLY A 107 13.81 -4.10 -24.48
N THR A 108 15.00 -3.58 -24.71
CA THR A 108 16.27 -4.31 -24.60
C THR A 108 16.76 -4.46 -23.16
N LEU A 109 15.94 -4.06 -22.19
CA LEU A 109 16.29 -4.09 -20.77
C LEU A 109 16.12 -5.50 -20.23
N THR A 110 17.20 -6.01 -19.64
CA THR A 110 17.22 -7.28 -18.92
C THR A 110 16.73 -7.06 -17.49
N GLU A 111 16.30 -8.13 -16.82
CA GLU A 111 15.82 -8.07 -15.43
C GLU A 111 16.87 -7.50 -14.45
N ALA A 112 18.15 -7.63 -14.80
CA ALA A 112 19.27 -7.03 -14.07
C ALA A 112 19.29 -5.50 -14.15
N ASP A 113 18.79 -4.90 -15.24
CA ASP A 113 18.73 -3.46 -15.45
C ASP A 113 17.60 -2.79 -14.63
N MET A 114 16.64 -3.58 -14.16
CA MET A 114 15.52 -3.11 -13.33
C MET A 114 15.85 -3.06 -11.83
N ALA A 115 17.05 -3.52 -11.42
CA ALA A 115 17.47 -3.47 -10.04
C ALA A 115 17.87 -2.03 -9.64
N PRO A 116 17.41 -1.49 -8.50
CA PRO A 116 17.80 -0.18 -8.02
C PRO A 116 19.29 -0.16 -7.64
N ALA A 117 20.11 0.47 -8.49
CA ALA A 117 21.55 0.62 -8.27
C ALA A 117 21.83 1.71 -7.22
N TRP A 118 21.77 1.34 -5.94
CA TRP A 118 22.28 2.19 -4.87
C TRP A 118 23.81 2.24 -4.95
N HIS A 119 24.35 3.36 -5.43
CA HIS A 119 25.76 3.68 -5.34
C HIS A 119 26.02 4.61 -4.16
N ALA A 120 27.06 4.30 -3.38
CA ALA A 120 27.54 5.21 -2.35
C ALA A 120 28.09 6.49 -3.01
N PRO A 121 27.96 7.68 -2.38
CA PRO A 121 28.56 8.91 -2.89
C PRO A 121 30.07 8.72 -3.10
N VAL A 122 30.53 8.88 -4.34
CA VAL A 122 31.96 8.83 -4.66
C VAL A 122 32.65 10.05 -4.03
N PRO A 123 33.75 9.88 -3.27
CA PRO A 123 34.50 11.00 -2.72
C PRO A 123 35.02 11.89 -3.86
N LEU A 124 34.68 13.18 -3.80
CA LEU A 124 35.22 14.17 -4.72
C LEU A 124 36.75 14.28 -4.54
N PRO A 125 37.54 14.37 -5.63
CA PRO A 125 38.97 14.58 -5.51
C PRO A 125 39.27 15.92 -4.81
N PRO A 126 40.38 16.02 -4.05
CA PRO A 126 40.73 17.23 -3.33
C PRO A 126 40.88 18.40 -4.30
N ARG A 127 40.14 19.48 -4.03
CA ARG A 127 40.22 20.75 -4.76
C ARG A 127 41.65 21.27 -4.63
N ARG A 128 42.41 21.30 -5.74
CA ARG A 128 43.69 22.01 -5.79
C ARG A 128 43.42 23.47 -5.45
N GLU A 129 43.87 23.92 -4.29
CA GLU A 129 43.86 25.34 -3.93
C GLU A 129 44.68 26.10 -4.98
N ALA A 130 44.06 27.14 -5.54
CA ALA A 130 44.71 28.00 -6.50
C ALA A 130 45.94 28.63 -5.84
N ARG A 131 47.10 28.39 -6.45
CA ARG A 131 48.43 28.85 -6.05
C ARG A 131 48.38 30.32 -5.62
N ALA A 132 48.62 30.56 -4.33
CA ALA A 132 48.76 31.88 -3.77
C ALA A 132 49.82 32.70 -4.53
N GLY A 133 49.46 33.95 -4.84
CA GLY A 133 50.33 35.11 -4.97
C GLY A 133 51.61 34.94 -5.79
N ARG A 134 51.52 35.24 -7.09
CA ARG A 134 52.69 35.72 -7.84
C ARG A 134 52.75 37.24 -7.65
N PRO A 135 53.80 37.82 -7.04
CA PRO A 135 53.92 39.27 -6.96
C PRO A 135 54.32 39.80 -8.33
N SER A 136 53.54 40.74 -8.87
CA SER A 136 53.90 41.51 -10.06
C SER A 136 54.77 42.69 -9.63
N ALA A 137 55.96 42.77 -10.23
CA ALA A 137 56.76 43.99 -10.29
C ALA A 137 56.12 45.02 -11.23
#